data_AF-A0A2U2X826-F1
#
_entry.id   AF-A0A2U2X826-F1
#
_cell.length_a   1.000
_cell.length_b   1.000
_cell.length_c   1.000
_cell.angle_alpha   90.00
_cell.angle_beta   90.00
_cell.angle_gamma   90.00
#
_symmetry.space_group_name_H-M   'P 1'
#
loop_
_entity.id
_entity.type
_entity.pdbx_description
1 polymer ?
#
loop_
_entity_poly.entity_id
_entity_poly.type
_entity_poly.pdbx_seq_one_letter_code
_entity_poly.pdbx_strand_id
1 'polypeptide(L)'
;MFILILENKTMKMKNIKNNYVKPIYLLGLVFITVFSCEREISDDAVPASFSNTSEVFLDGFSGGMQFQAFGDIFNFQVDNDVTYKGTASMRFSVPAEGETGSFAGGNFFTGGQNPDGSSFYAGGRDLSDYDALTFWAKSSISAEINEVGFGLNPEQGDQFRVSLKNVKVNSNWKKYYIPIPDGSKLKGEQGLFYYFEDAEEGVGYTFWIDELQFENLGTLLQVESKIFNGSDETTSGFTGVDIPVSGVSALYSLPDGSHQALDLTTSYFDYIPSELNVVSGDNLGSIYVSGAGTTVLTPTLDGKKGQGTLTVESLGDFLFAPTPSQDAAGVISLFSNAYTNVAGYRNNLYWEPWQTTTNADFSVTGDDIINYVDFNFVGNTLTEGVLDASAQSNFHFDLFIPGDVAGAQLNVVLRDFGADGADGGGDDSEIGMTFTSFTAGEWNSFDIPLGSTNRDSLGFIIWDNVGSTLTNFYLDNLYFY
;
A
#
# COMPACT_ATOMS: atom_id res chain seq x y z
N MET A 1 -17.95 -45.63 -80.03
CA MET A 1 -16.74 -46.21 -79.41
C MET A 1 -15.53 -45.60 -80.09
N PHE A 2 -14.51 -45.29 -79.30
CA PHE A 2 -13.19 -44.70 -79.60
C PHE A 2 -12.96 -43.21 -79.28
N ILE A 3 -12.12 -43.09 -78.25
CA ILE A 3 -11.41 -41.99 -77.63
C ILE A 3 -10.39 -41.39 -78.61
N LEU A 4 -10.13 -40.08 -78.50
CA LEU A 4 -8.96 -39.44 -79.08
C LEU A 4 -8.18 -38.70 -77.99
N ILE A 5 -6.96 -39.19 -77.77
CA ILE A 5 -5.91 -38.64 -76.91
C ILE A 5 -5.24 -37.50 -77.70
N LEU A 6 -4.99 -36.35 -77.05
CA LEU A 6 -4.19 -35.26 -77.60
C LEU A 6 -2.78 -35.29 -76.98
N GLU A 7 -1.78 -35.42 -77.84
CA GLU A 7 -0.36 -35.31 -77.52
C GLU A 7 0.17 -33.87 -77.60
N ASN A 8 1.26 -33.68 -76.87
CA ASN A 8 1.87 -32.46 -76.39
C ASN A 8 2.76 -31.78 -77.45
N LYS A 9 2.78 -30.43 -77.51
CA LYS A 9 3.84 -29.67 -78.20
C LYS A 9 4.28 -28.47 -77.37
N THR A 10 5.52 -28.52 -76.89
CA THR A 10 6.25 -27.48 -76.17
C THR A 10 6.68 -26.34 -77.10
N MET A 11 6.48 -25.09 -76.66
CA MET A 11 6.90 -23.88 -77.36
C MET A 11 7.95 -23.12 -76.52
N LYS A 12 9.12 -22.83 -77.11
CA LYS A 12 10.22 -22.07 -76.47
C LYS A 12 9.85 -20.58 -76.38
N MET A 13 9.87 -20.01 -75.17
CA MET A 13 9.75 -18.57 -74.94
C MET A 13 11.10 -17.84 -75.10
N LYS A 14 11.09 -16.71 -75.80
CA LYS A 14 12.19 -15.72 -75.88
C LYS A 14 12.12 -14.78 -74.67
N ASN A 15 13.22 -14.65 -73.93
CA ASN A 15 13.36 -13.68 -72.83
C ASN A 15 13.54 -12.25 -73.37
N ILE A 16 12.56 -11.38 -73.11
CA ILE A 16 12.67 -9.93 -73.30
C ILE A 16 12.97 -9.30 -71.93
N LYS A 17 14.13 -8.67 -71.77
CA LYS A 17 14.50 -7.96 -70.54
C LYS A 17 13.83 -6.58 -70.51
N ASN A 18 12.77 -6.42 -69.71
CA ASN A 18 12.03 -5.17 -69.58
C ASN A 18 12.64 -4.32 -68.43
N ASN A 19 13.56 -3.41 -68.75
CA ASN A 19 14.31 -2.62 -67.76
C ASN A 19 13.56 -1.39 -67.20
N TYR A 20 12.29 -1.16 -67.55
CA TYR A 20 11.49 -0.01 -67.10
C TYR A 20 10.62 -0.28 -65.86
N VAL A 21 10.64 -1.50 -65.32
CA VAL A 21 9.77 -1.89 -64.20
C VAL A 21 10.26 -1.31 -62.87
N LYS A 22 11.58 -1.21 -62.67
CA LYS A 22 12.18 -0.72 -61.40
C LYS A 22 11.89 0.76 -61.06
N PRO A 23 11.97 1.74 -62.00
CA PRO A 23 11.67 3.13 -61.66
C PRO A 23 10.17 3.38 -61.43
N ILE A 24 9.27 2.58 -62.02
CA ILE A 24 7.81 2.70 -61.84
C ILE A 24 7.38 2.25 -60.43
N TYR A 25 7.97 1.18 -59.90
CA TYR A 25 7.72 0.76 -58.51
C TYR A 25 8.23 1.77 -57.49
N LEU A 26 9.38 2.39 -57.74
CA LEU A 26 9.93 3.39 -56.82
C LEU A 26 9.08 4.67 -56.79
N LEU A 27 8.54 5.10 -57.93
CA LEU A 27 7.65 6.26 -58.03
C LEU A 27 6.27 5.99 -57.41
N GLY A 28 5.75 4.76 -57.54
CA GLY A 28 4.53 4.32 -56.88
C GLY A 28 4.64 4.25 -55.36
N LEU A 29 5.81 3.84 -54.83
CA LEU A 29 6.06 3.78 -53.38
C LEU A 29 6.15 5.18 -52.75
N VAL A 30 6.72 6.15 -53.48
CA VAL A 30 6.73 7.57 -53.05
C VAL A 30 5.29 8.12 -52.99
N PHE A 31 4.43 7.81 -53.98
CA PHE A 31 3.04 8.27 -53.96
C PHE A 31 2.19 7.70 -52.81
N ILE A 32 2.50 6.49 -52.33
CA ILE A 32 1.82 5.89 -51.17
C ILE A 32 2.20 6.62 -49.87
N THR A 33 3.41 7.18 -49.76
CA THR A 33 3.84 7.92 -48.56
C THR A 33 3.30 9.35 -48.46
N VAL A 34 2.93 10.00 -49.57
CA VAL A 34 2.34 11.36 -49.55
C VAL A 34 0.81 11.41 -49.52
N PHE A 35 0.13 10.28 -49.77
CA PHE A 35 -1.32 10.14 -49.61
C PHE A 35 -1.68 9.23 -48.42
N SER A 36 -0.81 9.17 -47.40
CA SER A 36 -1.26 8.73 -46.08
C SER A 36 -2.26 9.78 -45.59
N CYS A 37 -3.55 9.47 -45.67
CA CYS A 37 -4.59 10.25 -45.01
C CYS A 37 -4.41 10.12 -43.49
N GLU A 38 -3.41 10.79 -42.93
CA GLU A 38 -3.50 11.21 -41.54
C GLU A 38 -4.63 12.24 -41.53
N ARG A 39 -5.81 11.77 -41.15
CA ARG A 39 -6.95 12.65 -40.94
C ARG A 39 -6.59 13.47 -39.71
N GLU A 40 -6.23 14.74 -39.92
CA GLU A 40 -6.01 15.68 -38.82
C GLU A 40 -7.24 15.64 -37.91
N ILE A 41 -6.99 15.54 -36.60
CA ILE A 41 -8.02 15.70 -35.58
C ILE A 41 -8.59 17.11 -35.81
N SER A 42 -9.88 17.17 -36.18
CA SER A 42 -10.56 18.44 -36.46
C SER A 42 -10.39 19.38 -35.27
N ASP A 43 -10.32 20.69 -35.51
CA ASP A 43 -10.43 21.72 -34.46
C ASP A 43 -11.76 21.62 -33.66
N ASP A 44 -12.72 20.85 -34.17
CA ASP A 44 -13.99 20.49 -33.51
C ASP A 44 -13.89 19.23 -32.62
N ALA A 45 -12.71 18.61 -32.49
CA ALA A 45 -12.55 17.43 -31.64
C ALA A 45 -12.58 17.83 -30.17
N VAL A 46 -13.71 17.55 -29.52
CA VAL A 46 -13.85 17.68 -28.08
C VAL A 46 -13.18 16.45 -27.42
N PRO A 47 -12.38 16.62 -26.36
CA PRO A 47 -11.90 15.49 -25.56
C PRO A 47 -13.05 14.58 -25.14
N ALA A 48 -12.85 13.27 -25.22
CA ALA A 48 -13.83 12.33 -24.69
C ALA A 48 -13.98 12.56 -23.18
N SER A 49 -15.21 12.79 -22.72
CA SER A 49 -15.54 12.91 -21.29
C SER A 49 -16.15 11.60 -20.79
N PHE A 50 -15.98 11.32 -19.50
CA PHE A 50 -16.71 10.25 -18.84
C PHE A 50 -18.22 10.54 -18.84
N SER A 51 -19.02 9.47 -18.78
CA SER A 51 -20.49 9.63 -18.69
C SER A 51 -20.86 10.24 -17.34
N ASN A 52 -21.84 11.13 -17.29
CA ASN A 52 -22.37 11.67 -16.04
C ASN A 52 -23.66 10.96 -15.59
N THR A 53 -23.91 9.72 -16.04
CA THR A 53 -25.11 8.94 -15.72
C THR A 53 -25.28 8.77 -14.20
N SER A 54 -26.39 9.23 -13.64
CA SER A 54 -26.69 9.11 -12.21
C SER A 54 -27.11 7.68 -11.83
N GLU A 55 -27.84 7.00 -12.69
CA GLU A 55 -28.55 5.77 -12.35
C GLU A 55 -27.58 4.59 -12.21
N VAL A 56 -27.59 3.90 -11.07
CA VAL A 56 -26.91 2.60 -10.92
C VAL A 56 -27.93 1.48 -11.17
N PHE A 57 -29.06 1.54 -10.48
CA PHE A 57 -30.19 0.65 -10.67
C PHE A 57 -31.51 1.37 -10.35
N LEU A 58 -32.38 1.54 -11.35
CA LEU A 58 -33.76 1.99 -11.13
C LEU A 58 -34.74 0.83 -11.37
N ASP A 59 -34.91 0.42 -12.62
CA ASP A 59 -35.67 -0.77 -13.04
C ASP A 59 -34.77 -1.83 -13.69
N GLY A 60 -33.46 -1.58 -13.63
CA GLY A 60 -32.43 -2.30 -14.36
C GLY A 60 -31.13 -1.51 -14.34
N PHE A 61 -30.06 -2.18 -14.75
CA PHE A 61 -28.73 -1.58 -14.78
C PHE A 61 -28.56 -0.63 -15.96
N SER A 62 -27.89 0.49 -15.71
CA SER A 62 -27.38 1.36 -16.75
C SER A 62 -26.27 0.67 -17.57
N GLY A 63 -26.05 1.14 -18.79
CA GLY A 63 -25.11 0.52 -19.73
C GLY A 63 -23.68 0.43 -19.19
N GLY A 64 -23.02 -0.70 -19.47
CA GLY A 64 -21.62 -0.93 -19.08
C GLY A 64 -21.42 -1.37 -17.63
N MET A 65 -22.49 -1.59 -16.87
CA MET A 65 -22.40 -2.14 -15.51
C MET A 65 -21.83 -3.56 -15.52
N GLN A 66 -20.93 -3.82 -14.59
CA GLN A 66 -20.37 -5.12 -14.27
C GLN A 66 -20.70 -5.45 -12.81
N PHE A 67 -20.70 -6.74 -12.48
CA PHE A 67 -20.86 -7.21 -11.11
C PHE A 67 -19.77 -8.24 -10.79
N GLN A 68 -19.10 -8.04 -9.67
CA GLN A 68 -18.16 -9.00 -9.10
C GLN A 68 -18.64 -9.40 -7.71
N ALA A 69 -18.94 -10.69 -7.54
CA ALA A 69 -19.25 -11.25 -6.22
C ALA A 69 -17.96 -11.43 -5.40
N PHE A 70 -18.04 -11.10 -4.11
CA PHE A 70 -16.99 -11.38 -3.13
C PHE A 70 -17.16 -12.76 -2.48
N GLY A 71 -18.36 -13.35 -2.60
CA GLY A 71 -18.71 -14.70 -2.16
C GLY A 71 -19.50 -15.44 -3.24
N ASP A 72 -20.62 -16.05 -2.84
CA ASP A 72 -21.49 -16.74 -3.78
C ASP A 72 -22.21 -15.74 -4.72
N ILE A 73 -22.03 -15.91 -6.04
CA ILE A 73 -22.66 -15.08 -7.07
C ILE A 73 -24.20 -15.16 -7.02
N PHE A 74 -24.77 -16.26 -6.52
CA PHE A 74 -26.21 -16.45 -6.42
C PHE A 74 -26.86 -15.65 -5.29
N ASN A 75 -26.05 -15.02 -4.43
CA ASN A 75 -26.55 -14.14 -3.38
C ASN A 75 -27.16 -12.86 -3.96
N PHE A 76 -26.77 -12.43 -5.16
CA PHE A 76 -27.39 -11.28 -5.84
C PHE A 76 -28.32 -11.71 -6.98
N GLN A 77 -29.52 -11.14 -7.02
CA GLN A 77 -30.51 -11.35 -8.07
C GLN A 77 -31.32 -10.07 -8.33
N VAL A 78 -31.96 -9.96 -9.49
CA VAL A 78 -32.98 -8.94 -9.76
C VAL A 78 -34.35 -9.53 -9.43
N ASP A 79 -35.14 -8.83 -8.62
CA ASP A 79 -36.47 -9.24 -8.17
C ASP A 79 -37.54 -8.35 -8.82
N ASN A 80 -38.58 -8.95 -9.40
CA ASN A 80 -39.67 -8.24 -10.07
C ASN A 80 -40.99 -8.27 -9.27
N ASP A 81 -41.00 -8.93 -8.10
CA ASP A 81 -42.17 -9.07 -7.24
C ASP A 81 -42.12 -8.11 -6.03
N VAL A 82 -40.93 -7.86 -5.50
CA VAL A 82 -40.71 -6.95 -4.35
C VAL A 82 -40.01 -5.68 -4.82
N THR A 83 -40.73 -4.58 -4.97
CA THR A 83 -40.18 -3.29 -5.39
C THR A 83 -40.66 -2.15 -4.47
N TYR A 84 -39.90 -1.06 -4.43
CA TYR A 84 -40.35 0.21 -3.87
C TYR A 84 -41.11 1.00 -4.94
N LYS A 85 -40.51 1.11 -6.13
CA LYS A 85 -41.06 1.84 -7.27
C LYS A 85 -40.70 1.12 -8.57
N GLY A 86 -41.55 1.25 -9.58
CA GLY A 86 -41.32 0.62 -10.87
C GLY A 86 -41.60 -0.89 -10.86
N THR A 87 -40.71 -1.64 -11.49
CA THR A 87 -40.89 -3.02 -11.95
C THR A 87 -39.83 -3.99 -11.49
N ALA A 88 -38.67 -3.52 -11.01
CA ALA A 88 -37.61 -4.38 -10.50
C ALA A 88 -36.87 -3.75 -9.31
N SER A 89 -36.26 -4.58 -8.47
CA SER A 89 -35.32 -4.17 -7.41
C SER A 89 -34.11 -5.11 -7.35
N MET A 90 -33.06 -4.69 -6.65
CA MET A 90 -31.91 -5.52 -6.33
C MET A 90 -32.23 -6.37 -5.09
N ARG A 91 -32.11 -7.69 -5.20
CA ARG A 91 -32.34 -8.64 -4.10
C ARG A 91 -31.04 -9.31 -3.69
N PHE A 92 -30.75 -9.27 -2.39
CA PHE A 92 -29.56 -9.84 -1.79
C PHE A 92 -29.95 -10.91 -0.76
N SER A 93 -29.50 -12.14 -0.98
CA SER A 93 -29.70 -13.28 -0.08
C SER A 93 -28.46 -13.46 0.77
N VAL A 94 -28.60 -13.24 2.07
CA VAL A 94 -27.55 -13.43 3.07
C VAL A 94 -27.67 -14.86 3.60
N PRO A 95 -26.65 -15.71 3.42
CA PRO A 95 -26.69 -17.09 3.90
C PRO A 95 -26.70 -17.13 5.44
N ALA A 96 -27.25 -18.19 6.02
CA ALA A 96 -27.11 -18.41 7.47
C ALA A 96 -25.67 -18.81 7.82
N GLU A 97 -25.30 -18.68 9.10
CA GLU A 97 -23.97 -19.10 9.55
C GLU A 97 -23.77 -20.59 9.29
N GLY A 98 -22.62 -20.94 8.67
CA GLY A 98 -22.29 -22.32 8.30
C GLY A 98 -22.90 -22.80 6.98
N GLU A 99 -23.73 -22.01 6.31
CA GLU A 99 -24.14 -22.27 4.93
C GLU A 99 -23.03 -21.89 3.93
N THR A 100 -23.11 -22.47 2.74
CA THR A 100 -22.15 -22.19 1.65
C THR A 100 -22.21 -20.71 1.27
N GLY A 101 -21.03 -20.10 1.10
CA GLY A 101 -20.90 -18.66 0.84
C GLY A 101 -20.62 -17.85 2.10
N SER A 102 -21.12 -18.25 3.28
CA SER A 102 -20.94 -17.68 4.63
C SER A 102 -21.27 -16.18 4.81
N PHE A 103 -21.29 -15.41 3.73
CA PHE A 103 -21.60 -13.99 3.67
C PHE A 103 -22.13 -13.64 2.27
N ALA A 104 -22.75 -12.47 2.13
CA ALA A 104 -23.15 -11.89 0.86
C ALA A 104 -22.36 -10.60 0.63
N GLY A 105 -21.61 -10.53 -0.46
CA GLY A 105 -20.89 -9.32 -0.82
C GLY A 105 -20.62 -9.25 -2.31
N GLY A 106 -20.49 -8.03 -2.81
CA GLY A 106 -20.12 -7.79 -4.18
C GLY A 106 -20.04 -6.31 -4.54
N ASN A 107 -19.53 -6.06 -5.73
CA ASN A 107 -19.26 -4.74 -6.26
C ASN A 107 -19.88 -4.56 -7.65
N PHE A 108 -20.55 -3.44 -7.83
CA PHE A 108 -21.12 -2.96 -9.08
C PHE A 108 -20.26 -1.81 -9.59
N PHE A 109 -19.66 -2.01 -10.75
CA PHE A 109 -18.69 -1.07 -11.30
C PHE A 109 -18.85 -0.94 -12.81
N THR A 110 -18.18 0.03 -13.41
CA THR A 110 -18.08 0.17 -14.87
C THR A 110 -16.64 0.07 -15.31
N GLY A 111 -16.41 -0.44 -16.53
CA GLY A 111 -15.05 -0.71 -17.03
C GLY A 111 -14.60 -2.14 -16.76
N GLY A 112 -13.33 -2.42 -17.04
CA GLY A 112 -12.72 -3.73 -16.82
C GLY A 112 -11.63 -4.07 -17.83
N GLN A 113 -10.68 -4.88 -17.38
CA GLN A 113 -9.59 -5.44 -18.19
C GLN A 113 -9.93 -6.83 -18.74
N ASN A 114 -9.50 -7.07 -19.96
CA ASN A 114 -9.36 -8.40 -20.53
C ASN A 114 -8.31 -9.20 -19.75
N PRO A 115 -8.32 -10.54 -19.83
CA PRO A 115 -7.31 -11.40 -19.21
C PRO A 115 -5.86 -11.12 -19.65
N ASP A 116 -5.67 -10.41 -20.77
CA ASP A 116 -4.37 -10.01 -21.29
C ASP A 116 -3.91 -8.61 -20.82
N GLY A 117 -4.66 -7.98 -19.91
CA GLY A 117 -4.39 -6.66 -19.35
C GLY A 117 -4.87 -5.48 -20.20
N SER A 118 -5.49 -5.71 -21.36
CA SER A 118 -6.07 -4.64 -22.18
C SER A 118 -7.46 -4.23 -21.67
N SER A 119 -7.73 -2.93 -21.51
CA SER A 119 -9.07 -2.47 -21.10
C SER A 119 -10.10 -2.76 -22.20
N PHE A 120 -11.19 -3.46 -21.87
CA PHE A 120 -12.29 -3.70 -22.80
C PHE A 120 -13.17 -2.45 -22.95
N TYR A 121 -13.28 -1.65 -21.89
CA TYR A 121 -13.86 -0.31 -21.86
C TYR A 121 -13.07 0.56 -20.88
N ALA A 122 -12.65 1.76 -21.30
CA ALA A 122 -12.33 2.84 -20.37
C ALA A 122 -13.66 3.29 -19.72
N GLY A 123 -14.13 2.49 -18.77
CA GLY A 123 -15.34 2.78 -18.00
C GLY A 123 -15.10 3.91 -17.01
N GLY A 124 -16.12 4.24 -16.25
CA GLY A 124 -16.08 5.31 -15.25
C GLY A 124 -17.12 6.39 -15.54
N ARG A 125 -17.44 7.12 -14.48
CA ARG A 125 -18.40 8.22 -14.52
C ARG A 125 -17.78 9.50 -13.98
N ASP A 126 -18.15 10.62 -14.61
CA ASP A 126 -17.94 11.91 -13.98
C ASP A 126 -19.07 12.11 -12.98
N LEU A 127 -18.73 11.95 -11.69
CA LEU A 127 -19.67 12.10 -10.58
C LEU A 127 -19.52 13.46 -9.88
N SER A 128 -18.76 14.41 -10.46
CA SER A 128 -18.42 15.64 -9.76
C SER A 128 -19.57 16.57 -9.42
N ASP A 129 -20.68 16.42 -10.14
CA ASP A 129 -21.86 17.26 -9.97
C ASP A 129 -22.85 16.67 -8.97
N TYR A 130 -22.55 15.51 -8.37
CA TYR A 130 -23.37 14.85 -7.36
C TYR A 130 -22.82 15.07 -5.95
N ASP A 131 -23.71 15.05 -4.95
CA ASP A 131 -23.34 15.16 -3.53
C ASP A 131 -23.76 13.93 -2.71
N ALA A 132 -24.46 12.97 -3.30
CA ALA A 132 -24.91 11.76 -2.62
C ALA A 132 -25.08 10.58 -3.58
N LEU A 133 -24.82 9.37 -3.10
CA LEU A 133 -25.47 8.14 -3.58
C LEU A 133 -26.69 7.88 -2.70
N THR A 134 -27.86 7.69 -3.28
CA THR A 134 -29.09 7.40 -2.53
C THR A 134 -29.75 6.13 -3.01
N PHE A 135 -30.54 5.52 -2.13
CA PHE A 135 -31.32 4.34 -2.44
C PHE A 135 -32.44 4.14 -1.43
N TRP A 136 -33.43 3.33 -1.78
CA TRP A 136 -34.40 2.77 -0.85
C TRP A 136 -33.99 1.35 -0.48
N ALA A 137 -34.10 0.99 0.79
CA ALA A 137 -33.87 -0.38 1.23
C ALA A 137 -34.93 -0.88 2.21
N LYS A 138 -35.11 -2.21 2.20
CA LYS A 138 -35.88 -2.98 3.19
C LYS A 138 -35.29 -4.38 3.34
N SER A 139 -35.72 -5.11 4.37
CA SER A 139 -35.27 -6.47 4.66
C SER A 139 -36.40 -7.38 5.13
N SER A 140 -36.19 -8.69 5.08
CA SER A 140 -37.18 -9.70 5.51
C SER A 140 -37.35 -9.74 7.04
N ILE A 141 -36.35 -9.28 7.78
CA ILE A 141 -36.30 -9.15 9.24
C ILE A 141 -35.73 -7.78 9.62
N SER A 142 -35.83 -7.37 10.87
CA SER A 142 -34.99 -6.26 11.36
C SER A 142 -33.53 -6.74 11.42
N ALA A 143 -32.64 -6.01 10.77
CA ALA A 143 -31.21 -6.35 10.69
C ALA A 143 -30.37 -5.08 10.56
N GLU A 144 -29.07 -5.22 10.69
CA GLU A 144 -28.08 -4.17 10.50
C GLU A 144 -27.09 -4.56 9.40
N ILE A 145 -27.26 -4.01 8.20
CA ILE A 145 -26.34 -4.33 7.10
C ILE A 145 -24.95 -3.80 7.45
N ASN A 146 -23.93 -4.67 7.50
CA ASN A 146 -22.58 -4.38 7.93
C ASN A 146 -21.97 -3.22 7.15
N GLU A 147 -22.01 -3.28 5.81
CA GLU A 147 -21.42 -2.23 4.99
C GLU A 147 -22.05 -2.10 3.60
N VAL A 148 -22.31 -0.86 3.20
CA VAL A 148 -22.62 -0.48 1.82
C VAL A 148 -21.84 0.78 1.44
N GLY A 149 -21.55 0.98 0.17
CA GLY A 149 -20.73 2.12 -0.23
C GLY A 149 -20.53 2.23 -1.73
N PHE A 150 -19.60 3.08 -2.13
CA PHE A 150 -19.11 3.21 -3.52
C PHE A 150 -17.59 3.45 -3.50
N GLY A 151 -16.96 3.51 -4.67
CA GLY A 151 -15.53 3.79 -4.82
C GLY A 151 -14.61 2.57 -4.73
N LEU A 152 -15.17 1.36 -4.67
CA LEU A 152 -14.40 0.12 -4.84
C LEU A 152 -14.26 -0.20 -6.33
N ASN A 153 -13.02 -0.28 -6.80
CA ASN A 153 -12.68 -0.56 -8.18
C ASN A 153 -11.74 -1.78 -8.26
N PRO A 154 -12.04 -2.81 -9.08
CA PRO A 154 -11.10 -3.91 -9.31
C PRO A 154 -9.72 -3.48 -9.85
N GLU A 155 -9.63 -2.35 -10.57
CA GLU A 155 -8.39 -1.82 -11.15
C GLU A 155 -7.67 -0.81 -10.23
N GLN A 156 -8.42 0.12 -9.63
CA GLN A 156 -7.88 1.20 -8.78
C GLN A 156 -7.93 0.88 -7.27
N GLY A 157 -8.41 -0.29 -6.89
CA GLY A 157 -8.55 -0.69 -5.49
C GLY A 157 -9.64 0.11 -4.77
N ASP A 158 -9.36 0.57 -3.55
CA ASP A 158 -10.29 1.30 -2.70
C ASP A 158 -10.00 2.81 -2.64
N GLN A 159 -9.25 3.33 -3.62
CA GLN A 159 -8.72 4.69 -3.63
C GLN A 159 -9.74 5.77 -3.21
N PHE A 160 -10.97 5.74 -3.74
CA PHE A 160 -12.04 6.68 -3.42
C PHE A 160 -13.22 6.02 -2.67
N ARG A 161 -12.95 4.97 -1.89
CA ARG A 161 -13.98 4.27 -1.13
C ARG A 161 -14.66 5.18 -0.11
N VAL A 162 -15.98 5.09 -0.09
CA VAL A 162 -16.84 5.64 0.95
C VAL A 162 -17.68 4.52 1.52
N SER A 163 -17.53 4.25 2.81
CA SER A 163 -18.26 3.18 3.50
C SER A 163 -19.31 3.78 4.44
N LEU A 164 -20.55 3.32 4.27
CA LEU A 164 -21.62 3.47 5.23
C LEU A 164 -21.78 2.13 5.97
N LYS A 165 -21.46 2.12 7.26
CA LYS A 165 -21.56 0.92 8.10
C LYS A 165 -22.83 0.87 8.91
N ASN A 166 -23.19 -0.33 9.34
CA ASN A 166 -24.23 -0.57 10.34
C ASN A 166 -25.60 -0.01 9.91
N VAL A 167 -26.02 -0.33 8.70
CA VAL A 167 -27.24 0.19 8.08
C VAL A 167 -28.47 -0.55 8.58
N LYS A 168 -29.15 0.08 9.53
CA LYS A 168 -30.38 -0.47 10.11
C LYS A 168 -31.51 -0.53 9.08
N VAL A 169 -31.97 -1.75 8.79
CA VAL A 169 -33.06 -2.06 7.87
C VAL A 169 -34.16 -2.87 8.57
N ASN A 170 -35.38 -2.80 8.03
CA ASN A 170 -36.48 -3.63 8.48
C ASN A 170 -37.46 -3.88 7.33
N SER A 171 -38.63 -4.45 7.63
CA SER A 171 -39.65 -4.80 6.64
C SER A 171 -40.28 -3.63 5.88
N ASN A 172 -40.00 -2.38 6.27
CA ASN A 172 -40.47 -1.17 5.59
C ASN A 172 -39.37 -0.57 4.71
N TRP A 173 -39.76 -0.09 3.53
CA TRP A 173 -38.88 0.70 2.68
C TRP A 173 -38.51 2.02 3.36
N LYS A 174 -37.21 2.32 3.42
CA LYS A 174 -36.65 3.58 3.91
C LYS A 174 -35.61 4.10 2.91
N LYS A 175 -35.53 5.41 2.73
CA LYS A 175 -34.48 6.06 1.94
C LYS A 175 -33.20 6.22 2.76
N TYR A 176 -32.06 5.94 2.14
CA TYR A 176 -30.72 6.07 2.69
C TYR A 176 -29.88 7.00 1.81
N TYR A 177 -28.85 7.58 2.43
CA TYR A 177 -27.97 8.56 1.83
C TYR A 177 -26.52 8.20 2.18
N ILE A 178 -25.67 8.12 1.15
CA ILE A 178 -24.22 8.04 1.30
C ILE A 178 -23.66 9.34 0.69
N PRO A 179 -23.40 10.36 1.53
CA PRO A 179 -22.79 11.61 1.07
C PRO A 179 -21.48 11.38 0.31
N ILE A 180 -21.27 12.15 -0.75
CA ILE A 180 -20.01 12.23 -1.47
C ILE A 180 -19.12 13.26 -0.77
N PRO A 181 -17.93 12.88 -0.27
CA PRO A 181 -17.11 13.80 0.52
C PRO A 181 -16.57 14.99 -0.26
N ASP A 182 -16.08 14.74 -1.47
CA ASP A 182 -15.63 15.75 -2.42
C ASP A 182 -15.85 15.21 -3.84
N GLY A 183 -16.92 15.66 -4.49
CA GLY A 183 -17.27 15.22 -5.85
C GLY A 183 -16.21 15.60 -6.88
N SER A 184 -15.45 16.68 -6.67
CA SER A 184 -14.45 17.14 -7.65
C SER A 184 -13.35 16.10 -7.91
N LYS A 185 -13.14 15.17 -6.98
CA LYS A 185 -12.19 14.06 -7.08
C LYS A 185 -12.70 12.88 -7.92
N LEU A 186 -14.01 12.81 -8.19
CA LEU A 186 -14.67 11.66 -8.84
C LEU A 186 -14.93 11.88 -10.34
N LYS A 187 -13.88 12.18 -11.11
CA LYS A 187 -14.01 12.49 -12.55
C LYS A 187 -14.16 11.29 -13.47
N GLY A 188 -13.75 10.11 -13.04
CA GLY A 188 -13.81 8.87 -13.81
C GLY A 188 -14.07 7.69 -12.89
N GLU A 189 -14.89 7.87 -11.87
CA GLU A 189 -15.13 6.88 -10.82
C GLU A 189 -15.81 5.63 -11.42
N GLN A 190 -15.22 4.47 -11.16
CA GLN A 190 -15.66 3.20 -11.72
C GLN A 190 -16.48 2.38 -10.73
N GLY A 191 -16.19 2.45 -9.44
CA GLY A 191 -16.88 1.75 -8.37
C GLY A 191 -18.16 2.46 -7.97
N LEU A 192 -19.32 1.95 -8.38
CA LEU A 192 -20.58 2.67 -8.27
C LEU A 192 -21.44 2.23 -7.09
N PHE A 193 -21.35 0.97 -6.68
CA PHE A 193 -21.99 0.48 -5.47
C PHE A 193 -21.37 -0.83 -5.01
N TYR A 194 -21.12 -1.00 -3.73
CA TYR A 194 -20.77 -2.29 -3.16
C TYR A 194 -21.54 -2.54 -1.86
N TYR A 195 -21.58 -3.81 -1.48
CA TYR A 195 -22.13 -4.25 -0.22
C TYR A 195 -21.31 -5.41 0.34
N PHE A 196 -21.34 -5.53 1.67
CA PHE A 196 -20.81 -6.66 2.42
C PHE A 196 -21.74 -6.91 3.60
N GLU A 197 -22.13 -8.18 3.77
CA GLU A 197 -23.10 -8.58 4.79
C GLU A 197 -22.92 -10.02 5.26
N ASP A 198 -22.91 -10.21 6.57
CA ASP A 198 -22.94 -11.51 7.24
C ASP A 198 -24.33 -11.82 7.82
N ALA A 199 -24.52 -13.04 8.33
CA ALA A 199 -25.76 -13.44 8.97
C ALA A 199 -26.04 -12.63 10.26
N GLU A 200 -27.29 -12.21 10.47
CA GLU A 200 -27.72 -11.50 11.68
C GLU A 200 -27.99 -12.52 12.80
N GLU A 201 -27.21 -12.50 13.87
CA GLU A 201 -27.25 -13.50 14.96
C GLU A 201 -27.19 -14.96 14.45
N GLY A 202 -26.43 -15.19 13.37
CA GLY A 202 -26.31 -16.49 12.71
C GLY A 202 -27.48 -16.87 11.79
N VAL A 203 -28.50 -16.01 11.68
CA VAL A 203 -29.68 -16.22 10.84
C VAL A 203 -29.53 -15.52 9.50
N GLY A 204 -29.60 -16.30 8.42
CA GLY A 204 -29.65 -15.78 7.06
C GLY A 204 -30.95 -15.01 6.78
N TYR A 205 -30.88 -14.01 5.92
CA TYR A 205 -32.03 -13.18 5.58
C TYR A 205 -31.95 -12.64 4.16
N THR A 206 -32.95 -11.86 3.74
CA THR A 206 -32.93 -11.18 2.44
C THR A 206 -33.14 -9.69 2.65
N PHE A 207 -32.36 -8.87 1.95
CA PHE A 207 -32.63 -7.45 1.82
C PHE A 207 -32.75 -7.04 0.35
N TRP A 208 -33.43 -5.93 0.14
CA TRP A 208 -33.68 -5.35 -1.16
C TRP A 208 -33.21 -3.91 -1.19
N ILE A 209 -32.69 -3.49 -2.34
CA ILE A 209 -32.33 -2.12 -2.67
C ILE A 209 -33.05 -1.72 -3.95
N ASP A 210 -33.60 -0.51 -3.98
CA ASP A 210 -34.32 0.03 -5.13
C ASP A 210 -34.02 1.53 -5.31
N GLU A 211 -34.20 2.05 -6.52
CA GLU A 211 -33.93 3.45 -6.91
C GLU A 211 -32.52 3.94 -6.50
N LEU A 212 -31.50 3.09 -6.73
CA LEU A 212 -30.09 3.36 -6.43
C LEU A 212 -29.47 4.28 -7.50
N GLN A 213 -29.15 5.51 -7.11
CA GLN A 213 -28.62 6.52 -8.03
C GLN A 213 -27.83 7.63 -7.32
N PHE A 214 -26.94 8.26 -8.07
CA PHE A 214 -26.28 9.49 -7.63
C PHE A 214 -27.21 10.70 -7.77
N GLU A 215 -27.31 11.53 -6.74
CA GLU A 215 -28.15 12.72 -6.70
C GLU A 215 -27.33 13.95 -6.28
N ASN A 216 -27.83 15.13 -6.66
CA ASN A 216 -27.40 16.41 -6.11
C ASN A 216 -28.56 16.96 -5.27
N LEU A 217 -28.51 16.72 -3.97
CA LEU A 217 -29.55 17.04 -3.02
C LEU A 217 -29.46 18.48 -2.51
N GLY A 218 -28.26 19.06 -2.48
CA GLY A 218 -27.97 20.42 -2.00
C GLY A 218 -28.30 20.66 -0.53
N THR A 219 -28.60 19.60 0.23
CA THR A 219 -29.11 19.65 1.61
C THR A 219 -28.26 18.85 2.59
N LEU A 220 -27.19 18.21 2.10
CA LEU A 220 -26.20 17.53 2.92
C LEU A 220 -25.21 18.55 3.50
N LEU A 221 -24.87 18.39 4.78
CA LEU A 221 -23.90 19.26 5.45
C LEU A 221 -22.81 18.42 6.11
N GLN A 222 -21.56 18.60 5.70
CA GLN A 222 -20.39 18.09 6.43
C GLN A 222 -20.30 18.79 7.79
N VAL A 223 -20.53 18.03 8.86
CA VAL A 223 -20.48 18.51 10.25
C VAL A 223 -19.05 18.47 10.79
N GLU A 224 -18.35 17.35 10.51
CA GLU A 224 -16.96 17.15 10.90
C GLU A 224 -16.27 16.21 9.91
N SER A 225 -14.94 16.27 9.91
CA SER A 225 -14.05 15.31 9.25
C SER A 225 -12.83 15.12 10.11
N LYS A 226 -12.20 13.95 10.07
CA LYS A 226 -11.06 13.64 10.93
C LYS A 226 -10.11 12.63 10.31
N ILE A 227 -8.84 12.75 10.69
CA ILE A 227 -7.80 11.74 10.54
C ILE A 227 -7.34 11.29 11.93
N PHE A 228 -6.68 10.14 12.06
CA PHE A 228 -6.24 9.54 13.32
C PHE A 228 -7.33 9.51 14.39
N ASN A 229 -8.58 9.29 13.97
CA ASN A 229 -9.77 9.34 14.83
C ASN A 229 -10.00 10.69 15.56
N GLY A 230 -9.35 11.77 15.10
CA GLY A 230 -9.40 13.11 15.67
C GLY A 230 -8.21 13.45 16.59
N SER A 231 -7.26 12.53 16.76
CA SER A 231 -6.06 12.73 17.58
C SER A 231 -4.97 13.51 16.84
N ASP A 232 -4.16 14.25 17.61
CA ASP A 232 -2.91 14.83 17.14
C ASP A 232 -1.79 13.80 17.34
N GLU A 233 -1.15 13.38 16.25
CA GLU A 233 -0.09 12.37 16.24
C GLU A 233 1.27 13.01 15.92
N THR A 234 2.35 12.38 16.37
CA THR A 234 3.72 12.77 16.02
C THR A 234 4.46 11.56 15.47
N THR A 235 5.19 11.77 14.38
CA THR A 235 6.13 10.78 13.83
C THR A 235 7.49 11.43 13.56
N SER A 236 8.54 10.63 13.63
CA SER A 236 9.89 11.03 13.28
C SER A 236 10.46 10.08 12.24
N GLY A 237 11.32 10.59 11.35
CA GLY A 237 11.88 9.78 10.27
C GLY A 237 12.88 10.52 9.39
N PHE A 238 13.13 9.94 8.24
CA PHE A 238 14.04 10.46 7.22
C PHE A 238 13.28 10.77 5.94
N THR A 239 13.89 11.53 5.02
CA THR A 239 13.37 11.67 3.66
C THR A 239 13.27 10.30 3.00
N GLY A 240 12.34 10.15 2.07
CA GLY A 240 12.13 8.85 1.43
C GLY A 240 11.04 7.99 2.05
N VAL A 241 10.49 8.38 3.20
CA VAL A 241 9.49 7.60 3.92
C VAL A 241 8.07 8.08 3.59
N ASP A 242 7.19 7.11 3.31
CA ASP A 242 5.75 7.32 3.25
C ASP A 242 5.15 7.20 4.65
N ILE A 243 4.31 8.17 5.02
CA ILE A 243 3.65 8.16 6.34
C ILE A 243 2.21 7.68 6.20
N PRO A 244 1.84 6.55 6.83
CA PRO A 244 0.47 6.07 6.78
C PRO A 244 -0.45 6.96 7.62
N VAL A 245 -1.60 7.34 7.04
CA VAL A 245 -2.68 8.01 7.75
C VAL A 245 -3.82 7.01 7.96
N SER A 246 -4.37 6.98 9.18
CA SER A 246 -5.44 6.06 9.56
C SER A 246 -6.61 6.81 10.20
N GLY A 247 -7.68 6.09 10.58
CA GLY A 247 -8.82 6.67 11.31
C GLY A 247 -9.54 7.78 10.54
N VAL A 248 -9.60 7.66 9.22
CA VAL A 248 -10.11 8.68 8.30
C VAL A 248 -11.63 8.54 8.18
N SER A 249 -12.36 9.59 8.54
CA SER A 249 -13.84 9.58 8.54
C SER A 249 -14.44 10.99 8.46
N ALA A 250 -15.74 11.05 8.16
CA ALA A 250 -16.51 12.28 8.21
C ALA A 250 -17.93 12.05 8.71
N LEU A 251 -18.53 13.07 9.32
CA LEU A 251 -19.91 13.08 9.79
C LEU A 251 -20.72 14.08 8.97
N TYR A 252 -21.88 13.64 8.50
CA TYR A 252 -22.80 14.47 7.73
C TYR A 252 -24.14 14.60 8.43
N SER A 253 -24.76 15.78 8.32
CA SER A 253 -26.17 15.98 8.58
C SER A 253 -26.96 15.68 7.31
N LEU A 254 -28.00 14.85 7.44
CA LEU A 254 -28.81 14.33 6.35
C LEU A 254 -30.13 15.11 6.18
N PRO A 255 -30.85 14.97 5.06
CA PRO A 255 -32.09 15.71 4.81
C PRO A 255 -33.22 15.39 5.80
N ASP A 256 -33.16 14.24 6.47
CA ASP A 256 -34.11 13.84 7.52
C ASP A 256 -33.73 14.38 8.91
N GLY A 257 -32.65 15.17 9.01
CA GLY A 257 -32.13 15.73 10.25
C GLY A 257 -31.29 14.76 11.09
N SER A 258 -31.10 13.53 10.64
CA SER A 258 -30.18 12.59 11.29
C SER A 258 -28.73 12.89 10.93
N HIS A 259 -27.80 12.35 11.71
CA HIS A 259 -26.37 12.42 11.42
C HIS A 259 -25.83 11.04 11.04
N GLN A 260 -24.95 11.01 10.06
CA GLN A 260 -24.37 9.80 9.52
C GLN A 260 -22.86 9.92 9.44
N ALA A 261 -22.16 8.98 10.08
CA ALA A 261 -20.72 8.84 9.94
C ALA A 261 -20.39 7.97 8.72
N LEU A 262 -19.32 8.31 8.02
CA LEU A 262 -18.76 7.58 6.89
C LEU A 262 -17.30 7.28 7.17
N ASP A 263 -16.88 6.05 6.88
CA ASP A 263 -15.46 5.72 6.81
C ASP A 263 -14.96 6.03 5.40
N LEU A 264 -13.83 6.74 5.33
CA LEU A 264 -13.30 7.29 4.08
C LEU A 264 -11.86 6.81 3.86
N THR A 265 -11.31 7.12 2.69
CA THR A 265 -9.89 7.01 2.40
C THR A 265 -9.19 8.36 2.45
N THR A 266 -7.86 8.32 2.53
CA THR A 266 -6.99 9.51 2.54
C THR A 266 -7.13 10.33 1.26
N SER A 267 -7.50 9.71 0.13
CA SER A 267 -7.65 10.39 -1.16
C SER A 267 -8.66 11.54 -1.13
N TYR A 268 -9.63 11.52 -0.22
CA TYR A 268 -10.56 12.63 -0.07
C TYR A 268 -9.97 13.84 0.66
N PHE A 269 -8.90 13.65 1.44
CA PHE A 269 -8.28 14.71 2.21
C PHE A 269 -7.11 15.34 1.47
N ASP A 270 -6.96 16.63 1.67
CA ASP A 270 -5.71 17.34 1.38
C ASP A 270 -5.01 17.65 2.71
N TYR A 271 -3.68 17.68 2.69
CA TYR A 271 -2.86 17.92 3.87
C TYR A 271 -2.07 19.20 3.69
N ILE A 272 -2.35 20.20 4.53
CA ILE A 272 -1.67 21.50 4.46
C ILE A 272 -0.49 21.48 5.44
N PRO A 273 0.77 21.43 4.96
CA PRO A 273 1.94 21.56 5.81
C PRO A 273 2.09 23.00 6.30
N SER A 274 2.63 23.15 7.51
CA SER A 274 3.12 24.44 8.00
C SER A 274 4.46 24.81 7.37
N GLU A 275 5.28 23.82 7.00
CA GLU A 275 6.54 23.97 6.28
C GLU A 275 6.57 23.10 5.01
N LEU A 276 6.56 23.75 3.84
CA LEU A 276 6.44 23.10 2.52
C LEU A 276 7.67 22.28 2.10
N ASN A 277 8.81 22.48 2.73
CA ASN A 277 10.06 21.79 2.39
C ASN A 277 10.25 20.47 3.13
N VAL A 278 9.39 20.13 4.10
CA VAL A 278 9.54 18.94 4.96
C VAL A 278 8.78 17.75 4.38
N VAL A 279 7.60 17.99 3.82
CA VAL A 279 6.79 16.94 3.18
C VAL A 279 6.25 17.41 1.85
N SER A 280 6.03 16.45 0.95
CA SER A 280 5.21 16.60 -0.25
C SER A 280 4.02 15.66 -0.15
N GLY A 281 2.84 16.13 -0.54
CA GLY A 281 1.67 15.27 -0.73
C GLY A 281 1.45 14.97 -2.21
N ASP A 282 0.81 13.85 -2.51
CA ASP A 282 0.17 13.63 -3.81
C ASP A 282 -1.33 13.99 -3.74
N ASN A 283 -2.00 13.97 -4.90
CA ASN A 283 -3.45 14.22 -4.98
C ASN A 283 -4.30 13.06 -4.41
N LEU A 284 -3.67 12.00 -3.88
CA LEU A 284 -4.31 10.78 -3.37
C LEU A 284 -4.18 10.68 -1.83
N GLY A 285 -3.71 11.75 -1.21
CA GLY A 285 -3.57 11.84 0.24
C GLY A 285 -2.41 11.05 0.81
N SER A 286 -1.45 10.65 -0.03
CA SER A 286 -0.16 10.09 0.41
C SER A 286 0.73 11.23 0.91
N ILE A 287 1.42 11.03 2.03
CA ILE A 287 2.34 12.01 2.62
C ILE A 287 3.75 11.43 2.53
N TYR A 288 4.62 12.12 1.80
CA TYR A 288 6.02 11.75 1.62
C TYR A 288 6.94 12.76 2.29
N VAL A 289 7.91 12.29 3.06
CA VAL A 289 8.93 13.15 3.68
C VAL A 289 9.96 13.57 2.63
N SER A 290 10.01 14.87 2.33
CA SER A 290 10.79 15.44 1.22
C SER A 290 12.01 16.26 1.65
N GLY A 291 12.12 16.65 2.93
CA GLY A 291 13.28 17.37 3.45
C GLY A 291 13.38 17.34 4.96
N ALA A 292 14.49 17.85 5.50
CA ALA A 292 14.72 17.96 6.93
C ALA A 292 13.87 19.07 7.57
N GLY A 293 13.52 18.91 8.84
CA GLY A 293 12.80 19.89 9.64
C GLY A 293 11.54 19.33 10.28
N THR A 294 10.77 20.20 10.92
CA THR A 294 9.50 19.85 11.57
C THR A 294 8.35 20.54 10.85
N THR A 295 7.29 19.79 10.52
CA THR A 295 6.05 20.34 9.96
C THR A 295 4.84 19.72 10.64
N VAL A 296 3.81 20.52 10.88
CA VAL A 296 2.48 20.06 11.28
C VAL A 296 1.58 20.05 10.04
N LEU A 297 0.98 18.91 9.76
CA LEU A 297 0.01 18.69 8.70
C LEU A 297 -1.40 18.84 9.24
N THR A 298 -2.15 19.77 8.65
CA THR A 298 -3.56 19.98 8.93
C THR A 298 -4.42 19.38 7.81
N PRO A 299 -5.32 18.43 8.11
CA PRO A 299 -6.22 17.87 7.11
C PRO A 299 -7.29 18.88 6.70
N THR A 300 -7.65 18.86 5.41
CA THR A 300 -8.87 19.49 4.89
C THR A 300 -9.65 18.50 4.04
N LEU A 301 -10.98 18.54 4.15
CA LEU A 301 -11.91 17.80 3.30
C LEU A 301 -12.85 18.81 2.65
N ASP A 302 -12.91 18.83 1.32
CA ASP A 302 -13.70 19.82 0.55
C ASP A 302 -13.40 21.26 1.02
N GLY A 303 -12.11 21.56 1.19
CA GLY A 303 -11.61 22.85 1.69
C GLY A 303 -11.94 23.19 3.15
N LYS A 304 -12.66 22.33 3.88
CA LYS A 304 -12.99 22.52 5.31
C LYS A 304 -11.96 21.83 6.19
N LYS A 305 -11.46 22.53 7.20
CA LYS A 305 -10.50 21.98 8.17
C LYS A 305 -11.08 20.77 8.90
N GLY A 306 -10.34 19.66 8.90
CA GLY A 306 -10.61 18.46 9.67
C GLY A 306 -9.98 18.48 11.07
N GLN A 307 -10.36 17.51 11.89
CA GLN A 307 -9.79 17.22 13.21
C GLN A 307 -8.64 16.20 13.11
N GLY A 308 -7.78 16.22 14.13
CA GLY A 308 -6.51 15.50 14.13
C GLY A 308 -5.45 16.21 13.30
N THR A 309 -4.20 16.07 13.70
CA THR A 309 -3.03 16.60 12.99
C THR A 309 -1.91 15.58 13.00
N LEU A 310 -0.93 15.75 12.11
CA LEU A 310 0.29 14.96 12.12
C LEU A 310 1.49 15.90 12.19
N THR A 311 2.26 15.80 13.26
CA THR A 311 3.58 16.42 13.36
C THR A 311 4.61 15.46 12.78
N VAL A 312 5.35 15.91 11.77
CA VAL A 312 6.44 15.16 11.14
C VAL A 312 7.76 15.82 11.53
N GLU A 313 8.64 15.07 12.17
CA GLU A 313 10.00 15.47 12.54
C GLU A 313 10.99 14.71 11.66
N SER A 314 11.45 15.35 10.60
CA SER A 314 12.40 14.78 9.65
C SER A 314 13.83 15.20 9.98
N LEU A 315 14.72 14.22 10.09
CA LEU A 315 16.16 14.47 10.23
C LEU A 315 16.84 14.79 8.88
N GLY A 316 16.13 14.68 7.76
CA GLY A 316 16.68 14.83 6.41
C GLY A 316 16.97 13.49 5.75
N ASP A 317 17.89 13.48 4.79
CA ASP A 317 18.31 12.25 4.12
C ASP A 317 18.81 11.22 5.13
N PHE A 318 18.39 9.97 4.94
CA PHE A 318 19.02 8.87 5.66
C PHE A 318 20.49 8.83 5.25
N LEU A 319 21.37 9.17 6.18
CA LEU A 319 22.80 8.99 5.98
C LEU A 319 23.06 7.50 6.12
N PHE A 320 23.66 6.86 5.11
CA PHE A 320 24.09 5.47 5.21
C PHE A 320 25.38 5.37 6.03
N ALA A 321 25.60 4.21 6.64
CA ALA A 321 26.88 3.90 7.25
C ALA A 321 28.00 3.95 6.19
N PRO A 322 29.24 4.27 6.56
CA PRO A 322 30.36 4.22 5.62
C PRO A 322 30.46 2.86 4.94
N THR A 323 30.53 2.83 3.61
CA THR A 323 30.69 1.56 2.89
C THR A 323 31.98 0.86 3.32
N PRO A 324 31.91 -0.40 3.80
CA PRO A 324 33.10 -1.15 4.19
C PRO A 324 34.15 -1.22 3.07
N SER A 325 35.42 -1.07 3.45
CA SER A 325 36.54 -1.02 2.50
C SER A 325 37.45 -2.25 2.54
N GLN A 326 37.22 -3.18 3.47
CA GLN A 326 38.01 -4.40 3.60
C GLN A 326 37.74 -5.35 2.43
N ASP A 327 38.77 -6.11 2.03
CA ASP A 327 38.61 -7.16 1.03
C ASP A 327 37.69 -8.26 1.58
N ALA A 328 36.61 -8.56 0.86
CA ALA A 328 35.63 -9.57 1.26
C ALA A 328 36.26 -10.94 1.58
N ALA A 329 37.41 -11.28 0.99
CA ALA A 329 38.13 -12.52 1.30
C ALA A 329 38.72 -12.57 2.71
N GLY A 330 38.96 -11.41 3.33
CA GLY A 330 39.44 -11.28 4.71
C GLY A 330 38.34 -11.11 5.74
N VAL A 331 37.08 -10.94 5.31
CA VAL A 331 35.98 -10.52 6.20
C VAL A 331 35.10 -11.69 6.61
N ILE A 332 34.77 -11.75 7.90
CA ILE A 332 33.67 -12.57 8.43
C ILE A 332 32.51 -11.64 8.79
N SER A 333 31.51 -11.55 7.92
CA SER A 333 30.38 -10.64 8.11
C SER A 333 29.25 -11.28 8.91
N LEU A 334 28.78 -10.60 9.95
CA LEU A 334 27.59 -10.98 10.70
C LEU A 334 26.35 -10.29 10.13
N PHE A 335 26.47 -8.98 9.88
CA PHE A 335 25.39 -8.14 9.38
C PHE A 335 25.98 -6.98 8.57
N SER A 336 25.90 -7.07 7.25
CA SER A 336 26.22 -6.00 6.31
C SER A 336 25.65 -6.36 4.94
N ASN A 337 25.13 -5.37 4.21
CA ASN A 337 24.69 -5.57 2.82
C ASN A 337 25.88 -5.48 1.83
N ALA A 338 27.09 -5.13 2.29
CA ALA A 338 28.31 -5.07 1.47
C ALA A 338 29.01 -6.44 1.32
N TYR A 339 28.74 -7.39 2.22
CA TYR A 339 29.41 -8.69 2.28
C TYR A 339 28.42 -9.86 2.34
N THR A 340 28.90 -11.08 2.15
CA THR A 340 28.09 -12.28 2.41
C THR A 340 28.09 -12.56 3.91
N ASN A 341 26.92 -12.44 4.54
CA ASN A 341 26.75 -12.70 5.97
C ASN A 341 26.82 -14.20 6.29
N VAL A 342 27.36 -14.52 7.47
CA VAL A 342 27.33 -15.88 8.01
C VAL A 342 25.89 -16.32 8.24
N ALA A 343 25.63 -17.61 8.04
CA ALA A 343 24.29 -18.14 8.22
C ALA A 343 23.89 -18.15 9.71
N GLY A 344 22.61 -17.88 9.96
CA GLY A 344 22.02 -18.07 11.29
C GLY A 344 22.32 -16.98 12.31
N TYR A 345 22.90 -15.84 11.92
CA TYR A 345 23.06 -14.70 12.82
C TYR A 345 21.71 -14.20 13.35
N ARG A 346 21.67 -13.96 14.67
CA ARG A 346 20.53 -13.41 15.39
C ARG A 346 21.02 -12.17 16.15
N ASN A 347 20.42 -11.04 15.84
CA ASN A 347 20.69 -9.75 16.48
C ASN A 347 19.97 -9.58 17.83
N ASN A 348 19.11 -10.52 18.26
CA ASN A 348 18.47 -10.41 19.56
C ASN A 348 18.10 -11.78 20.15
N LEU A 349 18.48 -12.01 21.41
CA LEU A 349 18.17 -13.20 22.21
C LEU A 349 16.94 -13.07 23.11
N TYR A 350 16.45 -11.84 23.36
CA TYR A 350 15.35 -11.54 24.27
C TYR A 350 15.53 -12.17 25.66
N TRP A 351 16.62 -11.82 26.36
CA TRP A 351 16.94 -12.40 27.66
C TRP A 351 15.97 -11.97 28.77
N GLU A 352 14.89 -12.73 28.92
CA GLU A 352 13.90 -12.55 29.97
C GLU A 352 14.39 -13.03 31.35
N PRO A 353 13.99 -12.36 32.45
CA PRO A 353 13.14 -11.17 32.54
C PRO A 353 13.91 -9.83 32.59
N TRP A 354 15.20 -9.83 32.22
CA TRP A 354 16.09 -8.70 32.51
C TRP A 354 16.27 -7.74 31.33
N GLN A 355 16.08 -8.22 30.10
CA GLN A 355 16.20 -7.40 28.89
C GLN A 355 14.91 -6.63 28.64
N THR A 356 15.02 -5.32 28.41
CA THR A 356 13.93 -4.47 27.91
C THR A 356 14.07 -4.18 26.42
N THR A 357 15.28 -4.32 25.87
CA THR A 357 15.57 -4.06 24.46
C THR A 357 14.69 -4.86 23.51
N THR A 358 14.05 -4.17 22.57
CA THR A 358 13.36 -4.76 21.42
C THR A 358 13.92 -4.23 20.09
N ASN A 359 13.46 -4.78 18.97
CA ASN A 359 13.91 -4.41 17.63
C ASN A 359 12.81 -3.67 16.87
N ALA A 360 13.21 -2.63 16.14
CA ALA A 360 12.41 -1.91 15.16
C ALA A 360 13.21 -1.77 13.85
N ASP A 361 13.83 -2.87 13.42
CA ASP A 361 14.71 -2.98 12.25
C ASP A 361 13.99 -2.48 10.98
N PHE A 362 14.72 -1.83 10.09
CA PHE A 362 14.17 -1.24 8.86
C PHE A 362 15.18 -1.31 7.73
N SER A 363 14.72 -1.14 6.50
CA SER A 363 15.58 -1.11 5.31
C SER A 363 15.36 0.16 4.52
N VAL A 364 16.42 0.79 4.04
CA VAL A 364 16.37 1.98 3.19
C VAL A 364 17.09 1.71 1.89
N THR A 365 16.35 1.74 0.77
CA THR A 365 16.91 1.48 -0.58
C THR A 365 17.68 0.15 -0.74
N GLY A 366 17.32 -0.87 0.05
CA GLY A 366 17.94 -2.20 0.01
C GLY A 366 19.16 -2.37 0.93
N ASP A 367 19.47 -1.36 1.74
CA ASP A 367 20.39 -1.48 2.87
C ASP A 367 19.59 -1.79 4.15
N ASP A 368 19.98 -2.82 4.89
CA ASP A 368 19.24 -3.28 6.08
C ASP A 368 19.90 -2.71 7.33
N ILE A 369 19.09 -2.22 8.28
CA ILE A 369 19.57 -1.56 9.49
C ILE A 369 18.92 -2.20 10.71
N ILE A 370 19.74 -2.58 11.68
CA ILE A 370 19.28 -3.03 13.00
C ILE A 370 18.96 -1.79 13.83
N ASN A 371 17.78 -1.75 14.45
CA ASN A 371 17.37 -0.64 15.32
C ASN A 371 16.92 -1.19 16.66
N TYR A 372 17.70 -0.91 17.71
CA TYR A 372 17.33 -1.25 19.07
C TYR A 372 16.55 -0.11 19.70
N VAL A 373 15.39 -0.44 20.28
CA VAL A 373 14.54 0.46 21.07
C VAL A 373 14.37 -0.08 22.48
N ASP A 374 14.02 0.77 23.43
CA ASP A 374 13.95 0.45 24.87
C ASP A 374 15.23 -0.21 25.40
N PHE A 375 16.37 0.23 24.85
CA PHE A 375 17.66 -0.42 25.03
C PHE A 375 18.15 -0.38 26.47
N ASN A 376 18.46 -1.56 27.01
CA ASN A 376 19.24 -1.72 28.24
C ASN A 376 20.49 -2.58 28.01
N PHE A 377 20.31 -3.79 27.49
CA PHE A 377 21.36 -4.62 26.93
C PHE A 377 20.74 -5.58 25.90
N VAL A 378 21.54 -6.19 25.02
CA VAL A 378 21.08 -7.24 24.10
C VAL A 378 22.22 -8.16 23.73
N GLY A 379 21.95 -9.46 23.70
CA GLY A 379 22.87 -10.48 23.21
C GLY A 379 22.58 -10.84 21.76
N ASN A 380 23.62 -10.97 20.95
CA ASN A 380 23.58 -11.46 19.58
C ASN A 380 24.32 -12.81 19.52
N THR A 381 23.89 -13.71 18.64
CA THR A 381 24.47 -15.06 18.54
C THR A 381 24.31 -15.65 17.15
N LEU A 382 24.85 -16.87 16.94
CA LEU A 382 24.51 -17.73 15.81
C LEU A 382 23.49 -18.78 16.26
N THR A 383 22.50 -19.07 15.40
CA THR A 383 21.43 -20.04 15.68
C THR A 383 21.98 -21.45 15.89
N GLU A 384 23.09 -21.78 15.22
CA GLU A 384 23.77 -23.06 15.34
C GLU A 384 25.29 -22.82 15.43
N GLY A 385 25.90 -23.30 16.52
CA GLY A 385 27.35 -23.32 16.71
C GLY A 385 27.95 -22.01 17.25
N VAL A 386 29.28 -21.94 17.11
CA VAL A 386 30.12 -20.80 17.50
C VAL A 386 30.89 -20.31 16.29
N LEU A 387 31.36 -19.06 16.33
CA LEU A 387 32.12 -18.45 15.26
C LEU A 387 33.63 -18.52 15.54
N ASP A 388 34.40 -19.07 14.59
CA ASP A 388 35.86 -18.98 14.59
C ASP A 388 36.32 -17.68 13.91
N ALA A 389 36.76 -16.71 14.72
CA ALA A 389 37.39 -15.47 14.27
C ALA A 389 38.89 -15.42 14.63
N SER A 390 39.53 -16.56 14.90
CA SER A 390 40.94 -16.65 15.34
C SER A 390 41.93 -15.97 14.39
N ALA A 391 41.66 -16.01 13.09
CA ALA A 391 42.47 -15.36 12.07
C ALA A 391 42.34 -13.83 12.02
N GLN A 392 41.28 -13.27 12.61
CA GLN A 392 40.94 -11.86 12.52
C GLN A 392 41.58 -11.05 13.64
N SER A 393 41.83 -9.77 13.36
CA SER A 393 42.55 -8.87 14.27
C SER A 393 41.64 -7.80 14.87
N ASN A 394 40.54 -7.47 14.20
CA ASN A 394 39.60 -6.46 14.63
C ASN A 394 38.14 -6.95 14.48
N PHE A 395 37.27 -6.38 15.30
CA PHE A 395 35.83 -6.41 15.11
C PHE A 395 35.33 -5.01 14.80
N HIS A 396 34.65 -4.86 13.67
CA HIS A 396 34.09 -3.61 13.18
C HIS A 396 32.59 -3.53 13.41
N PHE A 397 32.09 -2.33 13.70
CA PHE A 397 30.68 -2.00 13.60
C PHE A 397 30.50 -0.48 13.37
N ASP A 398 29.43 -0.13 12.66
CA ASP A 398 28.96 1.24 12.54
C ASP A 398 27.74 1.45 13.44
N LEU A 399 27.73 2.57 14.17
CA LEU A 399 26.68 2.90 15.12
C LEU A 399 26.15 4.33 14.93
N PHE A 400 24.84 4.48 14.80
CA PHE A 400 24.17 5.78 14.68
C PHE A 400 23.24 6.02 15.87
N ILE A 401 23.37 7.17 16.53
CA ILE A 401 22.47 7.57 17.62
C ILE A 401 21.61 8.73 17.11
N PRO A 402 20.30 8.53 16.86
CA PRO A 402 19.43 9.60 16.38
C PRO A 402 19.15 10.67 17.46
N GLY A 403 19.27 10.32 18.73
CA GLY A 403 18.99 11.19 19.88
C GLY A 403 20.21 11.91 20.47
N ASP A 404 20.00 12.51 21.65
CA ASP A 404 21.08 13.13 22.43
C ASP A 404 22.08 12.08 22.94
N VAL A 405 23.36 12.42 22.87
CA VAL A 405 24.49 11.57 23.29
C VAL A 405 25.07 12.00 24.64
N ALA A 406 24.52 13.04 25.28
CA ALA A 406 24.94 13.47 26.60
C ALA A 406 24.78 12.33 27.64
N GLY A 407 25.92 11.84 28.16
CA GLY A 407 25.96 10.75 29.13
C GLY A 407 25.76 9.35 28.54
N ALA A 408 25.67 9.22 27.22
CA ALA A 408 25.55 7.93 26.55
C ALA A 408 26.84 7.11 26.71
N GLN A 409 26.69 5.83 27.03
CA GLN A 409 27.78 4.87 27.07
C GLN A 409 27.30 3.55 26.49
N LEU A 410 28.21 2.86 25.81
CA LEU A 410 27.95 1.53 25.27
C LEU A 410 29.13 0.63 25.60
N ASN A 411 28.88 -0.46 26.30
CA ASN A 411 29.83 -1.53 26.48
C ASN A 411 29.53 -2.65 25.49
N VAL A 412 30.56 -3.03 24.73
CA VAL A 412 30.50 -4.13 23.77
C VAL A 412 31.38 -5.25 24.29
N VAL A 413 30.80 -6.43 24.48
CA VAL A 413 31.49 -7.63 24.98
C VAL A 413 31.41 -8.73 23.93
N LEU A 414 32.57 -9.22 23.52
CA LEU A 414 32.69 -10.45 22.73
C LEU A 414 32.97 -11.58 23.72
N ARG A 415 32.08 -12.57 23.77
CA ARG A 415 32.22 -13.76 24.63
C ARG A 415 32.58 -14.97 23.78
N ASP A 416 33.72 -15.56 24.09
CA ASP A 416 34.19 -16.84 23.57
C ASP A 416 33.84 -17.94 24.57
N PHE A 417 33.18 -19.00 24.10
CA PHE A 417 32.75 -20.14 24.90
C PHE A 417 33.84 -21.17 25.15
N GLY A 418 35.09 -20.91 24.73
CA GLY A 418 36.17 -21.84 24.95
C GLY A 418 36.01 -23.16 24.18
N ALA A 419 36.61 -24.22 24.71
CA ALA A 419 36.81 -25.46 23.96
C ALA A 419 35.55 -26.35 23.95
N ASP A 420 34.64 -26.15 24.90
CA ASP A 420 33.39 -26.91 24.95
C ASP A 420 32.30 -26.32 24.03
N GLY A 421 32.47 -25.08 23.59
CA GLY A 421 31.59 -24.38 22.64
C GLY A 421 30.21 -24.05 23.23
N ALA A 422 30.08 -23.96 24.57
CA ALA A 422 28.84 -23.63 25.25
C ALA A 422 28.99 -22.45 26.23
N ASP A 423 27.93 -21.65 26.38
CA ASP A 423 27.93 -20.57 27.38
C ASP A 423 27.95 -21.14 28.80
N GLY A 424 28.86 -20.62 29.60
CA GLY A 424 28.98 -20.96 31.01
C GLY A 424 29.87 -22.18 31.24
N GLY A 425 31.01 -21.93 31.84
CA GLY A 425 31.97 -22.96 32.18
C GLY A 425 33.12 -22.38 32.99
N GLY A 426 34.28 -23.02 32.89
CA GLY A 426 35.54 -22.50 33.44
C GLY A 426 36.51 -21.99 32.38
N ASP A 427 36.14 -22.10 31.10
CA ASP A 427 36.95 -21.81 29.93
C ASP A 427 36.42 -20.67 29.05
N ASP A 428 35.28 -20.08 29.38
CA ASP A 428 34.79 -18.85 28.75
C ASP A 428 35.79 -17.70 28.92
N SER A 429 35.92 -16.88 27.89
CA SER A 429 36.70 -15.65 27.95
C SER A 429 35.98 -14.48 27.29
N GLU A 430 36.28 -13.26 27.76
CA GLU A 430 35.59 -12.06 27.30
C GLU A 430 36.58 -10.96 26.89
N ILE A 431 36.22 -10.24 25.83
CA ILE A 431 36.83 -8.97 25.44
C ILE A 431 35.75 -7.91 25.53
N GLY A 432 35.89 -6.99 26.49
CA GLY A 432 34.96 -5.87 26.69
C GLY A 432 35.60 -4.53 26.34
N MET A 433 34.88 -3.68 25.64
CA MET A 433 35.26 -2.28 25.40
C MET A 433 34.07 -1.35 25.64
N THR A 434 34.30 -0.28 26.41
CA THR A 434 33.29 0.75 26.66
C THR A 434 33.57 2.00 25.84
N PHE A 435 32.57 2.42 25.08
CA PHE A 435 32.55 3.63 24.27
C PHE A 435 31.75 4.71 24.97
N THR A 436 32.30 5.94 25.00
CA THR A 436 31.72 7.09 25.72
C THR A 436 31.75 8.38 24.91
N SER A 437 32.19 8.32 23.66
CA SER A 437 32.25 9.46 22.74
C SER A 437 31.53 9.10 21.46
N PHE A 438 30.43 9.81 21.22
CA PHE A 438 29.58 9.65 20.05
C PHE A 438 29.27 11.03 19.50
N THR A 439 29.12 11.13 18.19
CA THR A 439 28.48 12.26 17.55
C THR A 439 27.01 11.90 17.28
N ALA A 440 26.09 12.68 17.83
CA ALA A 440 24.66 12.52 17.59
C ALA A 440 24.32 12.82 16.12
N GLY A 441 23.42 12.03 15.53
CA GLY A 441 22.95 12.23 14.16
C GLY A 441 23.96 11.88 13.07
N GLU A 442 25.04 11.16 13.40
CA GLU A 442 26.06 10.68 12.46
C GLU A 442 26.42 9.22 12.75
N TRP A 443 26.96 8.52 11.74
CA TRP A 443 27.52 7.18 11.93
C TRP A 443 28.89 7.25 12.58
N ASN A 444 29.04 6.52 13.68
CA ASN A 444 30.26 6.37 14.43
C ASN A 444 30.83 4.98 14.13
N SER A 445 31.94 4.93 13.39
CA SER A 445 32.62 3.69 13.06
C SER A 445 33.61 3.30 14.15
N PHE A 446 33.55 2.05 14.59
CA PHE A 446 34.41 1.52 15.65
C PHE A 446 35.13 0.25 15.21
N ASP A 447 36.42 0.18 15.54
CA ASP A 447 37.24 -1.02 15.40
C ASP A 447 37.73 -1.44 16.79
N ILE A 448 37.32 -2.63 17.24
CA ILE A 448 37.78 -3.23 18.49
C ILE A 448 38.99 -4.12 18.18
N PRO A 449 40.20 -3.80 18.66
CA PRO A 449 41.35 -4.68 18.52
C PRO A 449 41.17 -5.92 19.40
N LEU A 450 41.23 -7.10 18.79
CA LEU A 450 40.98 -8.38 19.48
C LEU A 450 42.21 -8.90 20.24
N GLY A 451 43.40 -8.38 19.89
CA GLY A 451 44.66 -8.76 20.54
C GLY A 451 44.92 -10.28 20.50
N SER A 452 45.42 -10.82 21.62
CA SER A 452 45.77 -12.24 21.77
C SER A 452 44.71 -13.08 22.50
N THR A 453 43.49 -12.56 22.67
CA THR A 453 42.42 -13.26 23.36
C THR A 453 41.84 -14.38 22.48
N ASN A 454 41.33 -15.42 23.12
CA ASN A 454 40.71 -16.54 22.41
C ASN A 454 39.42 -16.09 21.71
N ARG A 455 39.20 -16.61 20.50
CA ARG A 455 38.09 -16.23 19.60
C ARG A 455 37.81 -17.31 18.55
N ASP A 456 38.19 -18.55 18.85
CA ASP A 456 37.92 -19.70 17.98
C ASP A 456 36.51 -20.28 18.22
N SER A 457 35.85 -19.86 19.31
CA SER A 457 34.51 -20.28 19.70
C SER A 457 33.66 -19.09 20.16
N LEU A 458 33.60 -18.00 19.38
CA LEU A 458 32.75 -16.85 19.70
C LEU A 458 31.27 -17.23 19.70
N GLY A 459 30.64 -17.11 20.88
CA GLY A 459 29.25 -17.49 21.08
C GLY A 459 28.30 -16.30 21.17
N PHE A 460 28.73 -15.22 21.83
CA PHE A 460 27.92 -14.00 21.99
C PHE A 460 28.67 -12.71 21.63
N ILE A 461 27.90 -11.76 21.11
CA ILE A 461 28.22 -10.33 21.12
C ILE A 461 27.16 -9.65 21.98
N ILE A 462 27.58 -9.00 23.06
CA ILE A 462 26.68 -8.37 24.02
C ILE A 462 26.88 -6.86 23.94
N TRP A 463 25.79 -6.15 23.72
CA TRP A 463 25.73 -4.70 23.77
C TRP A 463 25.04 -4.32 25.07
N ASP A 464 25.66 -3.50 25.92
CA ASP A 464 25.16 -3.16 27.25
C ASP A 464 25.28 -1.65 27.46
N ASN A 465 24.19 -0.99 27.86
CA ASN A 465 24.20 0.45 28.12
C ASN A 465 24.90 0.81 29.43
N VAL A 466 25.21 -0.17 30.29
CA VAL A 466 25.88 0.00 31.59
C VAL A 466 25.17 1.02 32.50
N GLY A 467 23.84 1.10 32.40
CA GLY A 467 23.01 2.07 33.11
C GLY A 467 23.14 3.51 32.61
N SER A 468 23.58 3.71 31.36
CA SER A 468 23.66 5.02 30.71
C SER A 468 22.30 5.53 30.20
N THR A 469 22.32 6.71 29.59
CA THR A 469 21.12 7.35 28.99
C THR A 469 20.77 6.81 27.60
N LEU A 470 21.57 5.87 27.05
CA LEU A 470 21.33 5.31 25.72
C LEU A 470 20.13 4.36 25.74
N THR A 471 19.05 4.74 25.06
CA THR A 471 17.81 3.97 24.95
C THR A 471 17.44 3.57 23.52
N ASN A 472 18.09 4.18 22.51
CA ASN A 472 17.90 3.85 21.11
C ASN A 472 19.19 4.11 20.30
N PHE A 473 19.49 3.21 19.36
CA PHE A 473 20.53 3.40 18.34
C PHE A 473 20.33 2.44 17.16
N TYR A 474 20.98 2.76 16.04
CA TYR A 474 21.04 1.91 14.86
C TYR A 474 22.42 1.27 14.73
N LEU A 475 22.45 0.06 14.16
CA LEU A 475 23.66 -0.69 13.85
C LEU A 475 23.66 -1.14 12.40
N ASP A 476 24.85 -1.08 11.80
CA ASP A 476 25.15 -1.60 10.49
C ASP A 476 26.63 -2.04 10.43
N ASN A 477 27.00 -2.82 9.40
CA ASN A 477 28.37 -3.24 9.11
C ASN A 477 29.08 -3.96 10.27
N LEU A 478 28.45 -4.99 10.84
CA LEU A 478 29.04 -5.84 11.87
C LEU A 478 29.88 -6.95 11.24
N TYR A 479 31.21 -6.89 11.37
CA TYR A 479 32.09 -7.90 10.80
C TYR A 479 33.47 -8.00 11.49
N PHE A 480 34.16 -9.13 11.32
CA PHE A 480 35.55 -9.32 11.76
C PHE A 480 36.52 -9.26 10.58
N TYR A 481 37.73 -8.71 10.77
CA TYR A 481 38.76 -8.57 9.72
C TYR A 481 40.22 -8.46 10.23
#